data_AF-A0A928Z462-F1
#
_entry.id   AF-A0A928Z462-F1
#
_cell.length_a   1.000
_cell.length_b   1.000
_cell.length_c   1.000
_cell.angle_alpha   90.00
_cell.angle_beta   90.00
_cell.angle_gamma   90.00
#
_symmetry.space_group_name_H-M   'P 1'
#
loop_
_entity.id
_entity.type
_entity.pdbx_description
1 polymer ?
#
loop_
_entity_poly.entity_id
_entity_poly.type
_entity_poly.pdbx_seq_one_letter_code
_entity_poly.pdbx_strand_id
1 'polypeptide(L)'
;MRYIMSVFLAGLLFFTGVSPAWAFCGFYVAKADTKLYNKASQVAIARAGDRTILTMANDFQGEVKDFAMVVPVPTAIKKEQVHVAEPKVLERLDAFSAPRLVEYFDSDPCATYDRMFEAEDGAPLPMAAPTQSAVKRDQAKSLGVTIEEQFSAGEYDILILSAKESNGLQTWLKQNGYKLPRGANKLLKPYIRQKMKFFVAKVNLAKFEQQGVARLRPLQIAYESPRFMLPIRLGMMNAEQAQDLIVYILSPEGQAEITNYRTVKIPSNTQVPTFVKSEFNDFYQAMFSTAYDKENRNVAFMEYAWDMAGCDPCAADPLSRDEMKQAGVFWLDQPQDQDGLSRRPARSRVFLTRLHVRYARNKFPEDLMFQSTNNQAFFQGRYVMNHPFKGKMQCAQAKTYKRNLVKRFDQEARNLAKLTGWDIQSIRRKQPKLDLSGLPWWERFWNLVRDDA
;
A
#
# COMPACT_ATOMS: atom_id res chain seq x y z
N MET A 1 -58.54 -10.95 -23.68
CA MET A 1 -57.78 -11.96 -24.46
C MET A 1 -56.57 -11.29 -25.07
N ARG A 2 -55.42 -11.92 -25.39
CA ARG A 2 -54.72 -13.16 -24.95
C ARG A 2 -53.61 -13.36 -26.02
N TYR A 3 -52.39 -12.87 -25.80
CA TYR A 3 -51.12 -13.15 -26.54
C TYR A 3 -50.04 -12.35 -25.79
N ILE A 4 -49.20 -12.84 -24.86
CA ILE A 4 -48.76 -14.18 -24.42
C ILE A 4 -47.79 -14.90 -25.37
N MET A 5 -46.60 -15.21 -24.81
CA MET A 5 -45.45 -15.99 -25.31
C MET A 5 -44.63 -15.30 -26.43
N SER A 6 -43.38 -14.90 -26.18
CA SER A 6 -42.10 -15.68 -26.05
C SER A 6 -41.40 -15.79 -27.41
N VAL A 7 -40.09 -15.59 -27.58
CA VAL A 7 -38.90 -16.14 -26.85
C VAL A 7 -37.83 -15.03 -26.71
N PHE A 8 -37.12 -14.78 -25.60
CA PHE A 8 -36.19 -15.55 -24.72
C PHE A 8 -34.70 -15.53 -25.16
N LEU A 9 -33.78 -15.47 -24.17
CA LEU A 9 -32.30 -15.30 -24.28
C LEU A 9 -31.83 -13.94 -24.88
N ALA A 10 -30.74 -13.30 -24.42
CA ALA A 10 -29.88 -13.47 -23.23
C ALA A 10 -29.51 -12.06 -22.68
N GLY A 11 -29.18 -11.88 -21.40
CA GLY A 11 -27.79 -11.91 -20.89
C GLY A 11 -27.05 -10.57 -21.14
N LEU A 12 -26.36 -9.93 -20.20
CA LEU A 12 -25.95 -10.33 -18.85
C LEU A 12 -25.55 -9.09 -18.00
N LEU A 13 -25.67 -9.17 -16.67
CA LEU A 13 -24.95 -8.39 -15.64
C LEU A 13 -24.57 -6.92 -15.94
N PHE A 14 -25.41 -5.96 -15.50
CA PHE A 14 -24.94 -4.65 -15.03
C PHE A 14 -24.88 -4.59 -13.50
N PHE A 15 -24.21 -5.59 -12.89
CA PHE A 15 -23.81 -5.51 -11.49
C PHE A 15 -22.48 -4.75 -11.40
N THR A 16 -22.54 -3.43 -11.32
CA THR A 16 -21.40 -2.58 -10.92
C THR A 16 -21.13 -2.71 -9.41
N GLY A 17 -20.99 -3.94 -8.94
CA GLY A 17 -20.78 -4.32 -7.55
C GLY A 17 -19.34 -4.17 -7.07
N VAL A 18 -18.64 -3.11 -7.49
CA VAL A 18 -17.25 -2.86 -7.07
C VAL A 18 -17.22 -2.19 -5.70
N SER A 19 -17.52 -2.98 -4.68
CA SER A 19 -17.22 -2.66 -3.29
C SER A 19 -17.30 -3.92 -2.41
N PRO A 20 -16.36 -4.15 -1.48
CA PRO A 20 -15.07 -3.46 -1.31
C PRO A 20 -13.87 -4.38 -1.02
N ALA A 21 -12.69 -3.78 -1.05
CA ALA A 21 -11.37 -4.39 -0.97
C ALA A 21 -10.97 -4.69 0.48
N TRP A 22 -11.71 -5.56 1.18
CA TRP A 22 -11.51 -5.78 2.63
C TRP A 22 -10.08 -6.21 2.95
N ALA A 23 -9.49 -5.69 4.02
CA ALA A 23 -8.40 -6.38 4.71
C ALA A 23 -8.48 -6.05 6.19
N PHE A 24 -7.88 -6.90 7.02
CA PHE A 24 -7.59 -6.54 8.40
C PHE A 24 -6.52 -7.45 9.02
N CYS A 25 -5.63 -6.87 9.85
CA CYS A 25 -4.52 -7.57 10.52
C CYS A 25 -4.90 -8.09 11.92
N GLY A 26 -6.15 -8.47 12.08
CA GLY A 26 -6.79 -8.95 13.31
C GLY A 26 -8.18 -9.48 12.96
N PHE A 27 -9.08 -9.65 13.92
CA PHE A 27 -10.50 -9.93 13.63
C PHE A 27 -11.45 -8.99 14.36
N TYR A 28 -12.69 -8.93 13.88
CA TYR A 28 -13.76 -8.14 14.48
C TYR A 28 -14.76 -9.07 15.17
N VAL A 29 -15.27 -8.64 16.33
CA VAL A 29 -16.35 -9.30 17.06
C VAL A 29 -17.46 -8.32 17.41
N ALA A 30 -18.71 -8.78 17.35
CA ALA A 30 -19.89 -8.07 17.86
C ALA A 30 -20.67 -8.99 18.83
N LYS A 31 -21.62 -8.40 19.54
CA LYS A 31 -22.59 -9.14 20.38
C LYS A 31 -23.83 -9.61 19.60
N ALA A 32 -24.24 -8.87 18.58
CA ALA A 32 -25.36 -9.20 17.70
C ALA A 32 -24.92 -10.12 16.53
N ASP A 33 -25.88 -10.70 15.79
CA ASP A 33 -25.63 -11.50 14.57
C ASP A 33 -25.44 -10.63 13.30
N THR A 34 -25.00 -9.38 13.49
CA THR A 34 -24.65 -8.46 12.40
C THR A 34 -23.38 -8.93 11.68
N LYS A 35 -23.43 -9.03 10.34
CA LYS A 35 -22.21 -9.19 9.54
C LYS A 35 -21.38 -7.90 9.61
N LEU A 36 -20.07 -8.02 9.88
CA LEU A 36 -19.15 -6.89 10.06
C LEU A 36 -18.09 -6.87 8.94
N TYR A 37 -17.91 -5.71 8.31
CA TYR A 37 -17.03 -5.55 7.15
C TYR A 37 -16.12 -4.32 7.30
N ASN A 38 -15.04 -4.23 6.53
CA ASN A 38 -14.12 -3.08 6.46
C ASN A 38 -13.70 -2.91 5.00
N LYS A 39 -13.75 -1.70 4.42
CA LYS A 39 -13.54 -1.51 2.97
C LYS A 39 -12.10 -1.58 2.48
N ALA A 40 -11.12 -1.30 3.35
CA ALA A 40 -9.69 -1.44 3.11
C ALA A 40 -8.94 -1.26 4.43
N SER A 41 -7.88 -2.04 4.66
CA SER A 41 -6.90 -1.70 5.69
C SER A 41 -5.60 -1.21 5.06
N GLN A 42 -5.16 -0.07 5.56
CA GLN A 42 -3.81 0.44 5.42
C GLN A 42 -3.07 0.24 6.75
N VAL A 43 -1.84 -0.22 6.67
CA VAL A 43 -0.96 -0.40 7.84
C VAL A 43 0.38 0.27 7.57
N ALA A 44 0.85 1.09 8.50
CA ALA A 44 2.23 1.57 8.51
C ALA A 44 3.02 0.89 9.63
N ILE A 45 4.20 0.37 9.30
CA ILE A 45 5.15 -0.23 10.23
C ILE A 45 6.45 0.57 10.19
N ALA A 46 6.73 1.38 11.19
CA ALA A 46 8.02 2.04 11.35
C ALA A 46 8.90 1.19 12.28
N ARG A 47 10.03 0.67 11.77
CA ARG A 47 10.89 -0.25 12.52
C ARG A 47 12.38 0.12 12.38
N ALA A 48 13.09 0.10 13.51
CA ALA A 48 14.55 0.24 13.58
C ALA A 48 15.10 -0.66 14.69
N GLY A 49 15.92 -1.65 14.33
CA GLY A 49 16.21 -2.79 15.21
C GLY A 49 14.92 -3.50 15.64
N ASP A 50 14.78 -3.80 16.94
CA ASP A 50 13.59 -4.44 17.50
C ASP A 50 12.43 -3.50 17.84
N ARG A 51 12.68 -2.18 17.83
CA ARG A 51 11.68 -1.16 18.14
C ARG A 51 10.75 -0.96 16.94
N THR A 52 9.45 -1.06 17.17
CA THR A 52 8.41 -1.00 16.13
C THR A 52 7.26 -0.10 16.56
N ILE A 53 6.81 0.78 15.66
CA ILE A 53 5.53 1.49 15.77
C ILE A 53 4.62 1.00 14.64
N LEU A 54 3.48 0.43 15.02
CA LEU A 54 2.47 -0.16 14.15
C LEU A 54 1.22 0.73 14.13
N THR A 55 0.94 1.37 13.01
CA THR A 55 -0.27 2.19 12.80
C THR A 55 -1.25 1.44 11.90
N MET A 56 -2.51 1.29 12.34
CA MET A 56 -3.54 0.53 11.61
C MET A 56 -4.79 1.38 11.39
N ALA A 57 -5.21 1.52 10.12
CA ALA A 57 -6.51 2.08 9.74
C ALA A 57 -7.54 1.00 9.38
N ASN A 58 -8.81 1.31 9.63
CA ASN A 58 -9.96 0.43 9.42
C ASN A 58 -11.15 1.26 8.88
N ASP A 59 -11.51 1.14 7.61
CA ASP A 59 -12.75 1.72 7.08
C ASP A 59 -13.96 0.80 7.37
N PHE A 60 -14.25 0.65 8.66
CA PHE A 60 -15.31 -0.22 9.18
C PHE A 60 -16.70 0.17 8.67
N GLN A 61 -17.49 -0.83 8.24
CA GLN A 61 -18.90 -0.67 7.89
C GLN A 61 -19.77 -1.74 8.55
N GLY A 62 -20.78 -1.29 9.30
CA GLY A 62 -21.73 -2.08 10.07
C GLY A 62 -22.41 -1.20 11.13
N GLU A 63 -23.37 -1.75 11.88
CA GLU A 63 -23.85 -1.06 13.09
C GLU A 63 -22.72 -0.97 14.12
N VAL A 64 -22.38 0.26 14.54
CA VAL A 64 -21.20 0.53 15.37
C VAL A 64 -21.40 0.08 16.84
N LYS A 65 -22.58 -0.46 17.19
CA LYS A 65 -22.96 -0.88 18.55
C LYS A 65 -22.28 -2.18 18.97
N ASP A 66 -21.49 -2.08 20.05
CA ASP A 66 -20.86 -3.21 20.74
C ASP A 66 -19.88 -4.05 19.88
N PHE A 67 -19.15 -3.39 18.98
CA PHE A 67 -18.04 -3.93 18.22
C PHE A 67 -16.69 -3.82 18.98
N ALA A 68 -15.83 -4.86 18.90
CA ALA A 68 -14.43 -4.80 19.30
C ALA A 68 -13.45 -5.40 18.27
N MET A 69 -12.33 -4.71 18.08
CA MET A 69 -11.18 -5.08 17.26
C MET A 69 -10.20 -5.94 18.07
N VAL A 70 -9.73 -7.08 17.52
CA VAL A 70 -8.79 -7.98 18.20
C VAL A 70 -7.55 -8.25 17.34
N VAL A 71 -6.38 -7.79 17.78
CA VAL A 71 -5.09 -7.90 17.07
C VAL A 71 -4.07 -8.69 17.91
N PRO A 72 -3.42 -9.73 17.36
CA PRO A 72 -2.28 -10.38 18.01
C PRO A 72 -1.07 -9.45 18.03
N VAL A 73 -0.42 -9.30 19.19
CA VAL A 73 0.78 -8.46 19.35
C VAL A 73 1.89 -9.26 20.04
N PRO A 74 3.18 -9.05 19.68
CA PRO A 74 4.25 -9.95 20.11
C PRO A 74 4.63 -9.81 21.59
N THR A 75 4.28 -8.69 22.22
CA THR A 75 4.53 -8.36 23.63
C THR A 75 3.28 -7.77 24.29
N ALA A 76 3.32 -7.53 25.60
CA ALA A 76 2.29 -6.74 26.27
C ALA A 76 2.45 -5.27 25.90
N ILE A 77 1.34 -4.62 25.61
CA ILE A 77 1.25 -3.20 25.28
C ILE A 77 0.76 -2.45 26.51
N LYS A 78 1.33 -1.29 26.78
CA LYS A 78 0.90 -0.42 27.87
C LYS A 78 0.04 0.77 27.41
N LYS A 79 -0.59 1.48 28.35
CA LYS A 79 -1.35 2.70 28.08
C LYS A 79 -0.51 3.76 27.35
N GLU A 80 0.70 4.03 27.84
CA GLU A 80 1.66 4.97 27.27
C GLU A 80 2.23 4.53 25.90
N GLN A 81 1.96 3.29 25.48
CA GLN A 81 2.38 2.75 24.18
C GLN A 81 1.29 2.78 23.11
N VAL A 82 0.11 3.35 23.40
CA VAL A 82 -0.99 3.48 22.43
C VAL A 82 -1.34 4.93 22.19
N HIS A 83 -1.40 5.30 20.92
CA HIS A 83 -1.81 6.61 20.45
C HIS A 83 -2.93 6.47 19.41
N VAL A 84 -3.79 7.47 19.31
CA VAL A 84 -4.81 7.57 18.25
C VAL A 84 -4.33 8.64 17.28
N ALA A 85 -3.80 8.19 16.14
CA ALA A 85 -3.16 9.04 15.15
C ALA A 85 -4.19 9.73 14.23
N GLU A 86 -3.74 10.73 13.47
CA GLU A 86 -4.59 11.37 12.44
C GLU A 86 -4.70 10.50 11.18
N PRO A 87 -5.89 10.39 10.54
CA PRO A 87 -6.05 9.68 9.27
C PRO A 87 -5.06 10.14 8.17
N LYS A 88 -4.81 11.45 8.13
CA LYS A 88 -3.91 12.13 7.18
C LYS A 88 -2.51 11.51 7.08
N VAL A 89 -2.02 10.89 8.15
CA VAL A 89 -0.71 10.21 8.19
C VAL A 89 -0.62 9.10 7.14
N LEU A 90 -1.67 8.29 7.01
CA LEU A 90 -1.72 7.20 6.03
C LEU A 90 -2.11 7.71 4.65
N GLU A 91 -2.95 8.74 4.55
CA GLU A 91 -3.28 9.41 3.29
C GLU A 91 -2.02 10.00 2.61
N ARG A 92 -1.11 10.60 3.39
CA ARG A 92 0.16 11.15 2.89
C ARG A 92 1.14 10.06 2.47
N LEU A 93 1.28 8.99 3.27
CA LEU A 93 2.06 7.82 2.87
C LEU A 93 1.52 7.18 1.58
N ASP A 94 0.19 7.10 1.43
CA ASP A 94 -0.45 6.57 0.24
C ASP A 94 -0.16 7.44 -0.99
N ALA A 95 -0.46 8.75 -0.93
CA ALA A 95 -0.28 9.68 -2.04
C ALA A 95 1.18 9.77 -2.51
N PHE A 96 2.15 9.73 -1.59
CA PHE A 96 3.58 9.75 -1.93
C PHE A 96 4.06 8.45 -2.61
N SER A 97 3.57 7.30 -2.16
CA SER A 97 4.03 5.97 -2.59
C SER A 97 3.17 5.30 -3.67
N ALA A 98 2.02 5.89 -4.02
CA ALA A 98 1.08 5.30 -4.96
C ALA A 98 1.69 4.99 -6.34
N PRO A 99 1.23 3.91 -7.01
CA PRO A 99 1.46 3.71 -8.43
C PRO A 99 0.93 4.90 -9.25
N ARG A 100 1.71 5.38 -10.21
CA ARG A 100 1.46 6.67 -10.88
C ARG A 100 1.47 6.59 -12.41
N LEU A 101 0.71 7.49 -13.04
CA LEU A 101 0.92 7.84 -14.44
C LEU A 101 2.02 8.90 -14.52
N VAL A 102 2.85 8.81 -15.56
CA VAL A 102 3.89 9.78 -15.87
C VAL A 102 3.65 10.29 -17.29
N GLU A 103 3.57 11.60 -17.44
CA GLU A 103 3.32 12.26 -18.72
C GLU A 103 4.60 12.89 -19.26
N TYR A 104 5.00 12.47 -20.46
CA TYR A 104 5.99 13.15 -21.27
C TYR A 104 5.33 13.71 -22.54
N PHE A 105 5.96 14.70 -23.14
CA PHE A 105 5.50 15.36 -24.36
C PHE A 105 6.61 15.24 -25.39
N ASP A 106 6.28 14.76 -26.59
CA ASP A 106 7.25 14.68 -27.68
C ASP A 106 7.73 16.10 -28.05
N SER A 107 9.05 16.31 -28.12
CA SER A 107 9.65 17.52 -28.69
C SER A 107 9.18 17.77 -30.13
N ASP A 108 9.22 19.03 -30.58
CA ASP A 108 9.00 19.36 -31.98
C ASP A 108 10.04 18.61 -32.86
N PRO A 109 9.63 17.72 -33.78
CA PRO A 109 10.55 17.00 -34.66
C PRO A 109 11.29 17.91 -35.65
N CYS A 110 10.93 19.20 -35.73
CA CYS A 110 11.55 20.22 -36.56
C CYS A 110 12.45 21.20 -35.78
N ALA A 111 12.57 21.09 -34.45
CA ALA A 111 13.42 21.98 -33.66
C ALA A 111 14.91 21.62 -33.73
N THR A 112 15.75 22.62 -34.01
CA THR A 112 17.21 22.55 -33.89
C THR A 112 17.63 22.93 -32.48
N TYR A 113 18.23 22.00 -31.74
CA TYR A 113 18.76 22.23 -30.40
C TYR A 113 20.26 22.54 -30.44
N ASP A 114 20.63 23.81 -30.32
CA ASP A 114 21.96 24.18 -29.84
C ASP A 114 22.09 23.82 -28.35
N ARG A 115 23.26 23.32 -27.95
CA ARG A 115 23.53 22.88 -26.57
C ARG A 115 24.76 23.57 -26.00
N MET A 116 24.54 24.50 -25.08
CA MET A 116 25.55 24.85 -24.07
C MET A 116 25.35 23.94 -22.85
N PHE A 117 26.47 23.49 -22.27
CA PHE A 117 26.54 22.69 -21.05
C PHE A 117 27.59 23.34 -20.16
N GLU A 118 27.22 23.73 -18.96
CA GLU A 118 28.14 24.15 -17.90
C GLU A 118 27.83 23.34 -16.64
N ALA A 119 28.88 23.04 -15.87
CA ALA A 119 28.81 22.26 -14.64
C ALA A 119 29.89 22.74 -13.68
N GLU A 120 29.57 22.86 -12.40
CA GLU A 120 30.51 23.30 -11.36
C GLU A 120 30.64 22.26 -10.24
N ASP A 121 31.88 22.03 -9.82
CA ASP A 121 32.28 21.14 -8.72
C ASP A 121 32.51 21.94 -7.41
N GLY A 122 32.51 21.25 -6.27
CA GLY A 122 32.79 21.88 -4.97
C GLY A 122 33.42 20.94 -3.94
N ALA A 123 34.53 21.39 -3.31
CA ALA A 123 35.31 20.62 -2.33
C ALA A 123 35.37 21.31 -0.92
N PRO A 124 35.65 20.58 0.18
CA PRO A 124 35.45 21.05 1.57
C PRO A 124 36.73 21.20 2.43
N LEU A 125 36.60 21.66 3.69
CA LEU A 125 37.40 21.40 4.94
C LEU A 125 37.15 22.54 5.99
N PRO A 126 37.59 22.50 7.27
CA PRO A 126 37.80 21.40 8.26
C PRO A 126 36.95 21.61 9.57
N MET A 127 37.39 21.11 10.77
CA MET A 127 36.71 21.19 12.10
C MET A 127 37.69 21.04 13.29
N ALA A 128 37.26 21.34 14.53
CA ALA A 128 37.94 21.00 15.81
C ALA A 128 36.92 20.75 16.98
N ALA A 129 37.39 20.17 18.12
CA ALA A 129 36.66 19.75 19.34
C ALA A 129 37.67 19.63 20.54
N PRO A 130 37.46 18.96 21.71
CA PRO A 130 36.30 18.33 22.42
C PRO A 130 36.12 18.85 23.90
N THR A 131 35.41 18.27 24.91
CA THR A 131 35.57 16.99 25.67
C THR A 131 34.44 16.62 26.69
N GLN A 132 34.12 15.30 26.82
CA GLN A 132 33.81 14.45 28.03
C GLN A 132 32.77 14.88 29.13
N SER A 133 32.02 14.04 29.91
CA SER A 133 31.62 12.59 30.02
C SER A 133 30.75 12.38 31.32
N ALA A 134 30.02 11.30 31.73
CA ALA A 134 29.33 10.10 31.16
C ALA A 134 28.54 9.34 32.32
N VAL A 135 28.15 8.04 32.15
CA VAL A 135 27.89 6.97 33.20
C VAL A 135 26.43 6.59 33.69
N LYS A 136 25.94 5.38 33.28
CA LYS A 136 25.25 4.20 33.97
C LYS A 136 24.10 4.38 35.03
N ARG A 137 23.11 3.46 35.30
CA ARG A 137 22.83 2.01 34.96
C ARG A 137 21.38 1.48 35.34
N ASP A 138 20.94 0.36 34.72
CA ASP A 138 20.12 -0.83 35.19
C ASP A 138 18.79 -0.70 36.04
N GLN A 139 17.60 -1.22 35.64
CA GLN A 139 16.98 -2.60 35.69
C GLN A 139 16.33 -3.06 37.05
N ALA A 140 15.28 -3.93 37.19
CA ALA A 140 14.23 -4.49 36.29
C ALA A 140 13.14 -5.36 37.03
N LYS A 141 11.99 -5.66 36.36
CA LYS A 141 11.14 -6.91 36.45
C LYS A 141 10.32 -7.21 37.76
N SER A 142 9.25 -8.05 37.80
CA SER A 142 8.41 -8.76 36.78
C SER A 142 7.06 -9.31 37.38
N LEU A 143 6.45 -10.35 36.75
CA LEU A 143 5.13 -10.99 36.95
C LEU A 143 3.97 -10.37 36.13
N GLY A 144 2.84 -11.05 35.84
CA GLY A 144 2.44 -12.43 36.20
C GLY A 144 1.38 -13.16 35.34
N VAL A 145 0.85 -12.52 34.27
CA VAL A 145 -0.41 -12.82 33.55
C VAL A 145 -1.67 -12.47 34.35
N THR A 146 -2.35 -11.46 33.83
CA THR A 146 -3.31 -10.56 34.49
C THR A 146 -4.19 -9.96 33.38
N ILE A 147 -5.16 -9.09 33.70
CA ILE A 147 -5.43 -7.96 32.79
C ILE A 147 -4.13 -7.15 32.80
N GLU A 148 -3.40 -7.12 31.68
CA GLU A 148 -2.07 -6.47 31.64
C GLU A 148 -2.24 -4.94 31.73
N GLU A 149 -3.28 -4.42 31.07
CA GLU A 149 -3.75 -3.04 31.14
C GLU A 149 -5.24 -2.93 30.76
N GLN A 150 -5.93 -1.93 31.30
CA GLN A 150 -7.25 -1.47 30.84
C GLN A 150 -7.32 0.07 30.88
N PHE A 151 -7.63 0.70 29.74
CA PHE A 151 -7.69 2.16 29.62
C PHE A 151 -8.50 2.59 28.39
N SER A 152 -8.84 3.87 28.29
CA SER A 152 -9.36 4.46 27.06
C SER A 152 -8.29 5.26 26.33
N ALA A 153 -8.35 5.28 25.00
CA ALA A 153 -7.59 6.20 24.15
C ALA A 153 -8.51 6.69 23.01
N GLY A 154 -8.73 8.01 22.92
CA GLY A 154 -9.67 8.59 21.96
C GLY A 154 -11.09 8.02 22.09
N GLU A 155 -11.62 7.55 20.96
CA GLU A 155 -12.92 6.87 20.83
C GLU A 155 -12.91 5.39 21.22
N TYR A 156 -11.77 4.86 21.70
CA TYR A 156 -11.59 3.43 22.01
C TYR A 156 -11.46 3.16 23.51
N ASP A 157 -12.02 2.03 23.95
CA ASP A 157 -11.73 1.40 25.24
C ASP A 157 -10.90 0.13 25.00
N ILE A 158 -9.68 0.10 25.55
CA ILE A 158 -8.63 -0.87 25.23
C ILE A 158 -8.40 -1.81 26.41
N LEU A 159 -8.23 -3.09 26.08
CA LEU A 159 -8.01 -4.21 26.99
C LEU A 159 -6.84 -5.04 26.46
N ILE A 160 -5.79 -5.19 27.27
CA ILE A 160 -4.58 -5.93 26.88
C ILE A 160 -4.61 -7.28 27.58
N LEU A 161 -4.92 -8.32 26.80
CA LEU A 161 -5.20 -9.66 27.31
C LEU A 161 -4.01 -10.59 27.09
N SER A 162 -3.59 -11.27 28.15
CA SER A 162 -2.64 -12.38 28.07
C SER A 162 -3.31 -13.70 28.44
N ALA A 163 -2.97 -14.75 27.68
CA ALA A 163 -3.58 -16.06 27.83
C ALA A 163 -2.50 -17.11 28.10
N LYS A 164 -2.53 -17.73 29.30
CA LYS A 164 -1.74 -18.93 29.61
C LYS A 164 -2.23 -20.16 28.82
N GLU A 165 -3.51 -20.19 28.43
CA GLU A 165 -4.14 -21.28 27.70
C GLU A 165 -5.07 -20.77 26.58
N SER A 166 -5.22 -21.57 25.52
CA SER A 166 -5.99 -21.17 24.33
C SER A 166 -7.48 -20.96 24.55
N ASN A 167 -8.01 -21.49 25.65
CA ASN A 167 -9.42 -21.36 25.98
C ASN A 167 -9.72 -20.01 26.67
N GLY A 168 -8.74 -19.39 27.34
CA GLY A 168 -8.94 -18.18 28.15
C GLY A 168 -9.52 -17.00 27.36
N LEU A 169 -8.89 -16.63 26.24
CA LEU A 169 -9.39 -15.55 25.37
C LEU A 169 -10.78 -15.86 24.80
N GLN A 170 -11.02 -17.09 24.35
CA GLN A 170 -12.32 -17.48 23.78
C GLN A 170 -13.43 -17.46 24.83
N THR A 171 -13.13 -17.92 26.05
CA THR A 171 -14.05 -17.90 27.19
C THR A 171 -14.33 -16.46 27.62
N TRP A 172 -13.31 -15.61 27.77
CA TRP A 172 -13.49 -14.20 28.11
C TRP A 172 -14.34 -13.46 27.08
N LEU A 173 -14.06 -13.63 25.78
CA LEU A 173 -14.84 -13.03 24.70
C LEU A 173 -16.31 -13.45 24.77
N LYS A 174 -16.58 -14.77 24.89
CA LYS A 174 -17.95 -15.29 25.04
C LYS A 174 -18.66 -14.78 26.30
N GLN A 175 -17.98 -14.72 27.44
CA GLN A 175 -18.52 -14.22 28.71
C GLN A 175 -18.87 -12.73 28.65
N ASN A 176 -18.12 -11.95 27.86
CA ASN A 176 -18.41 -10.54 27.59
C ASN A 176 -19.43 -10.34 26.43
N GLY A 177 -20.10 -11.42 26.00
CA GLY A 177 -21.16 -11.42 25.00
C GLY A 177 -20.69 -11.46 23.54
N TYR A 178 -19.39 -11.47 23.27
CA TYR A 178 -18.87 -11.42 21.90
C TYR A 178 -19.00 -12.77 21.17
N LYS A 179 -19.57 -12.73 19.97
CA LYS A 179 -19.73 -13.89 19.08
C LYS A 179 -18.46 -14.09 18.26
N LEU A 180 -17.90 -15.30 18.29
CA LEU A 180 -16.75 -15.69 17.46
C LEU A 180 -17.19 -16.56 16.27
N PRO A 181 -16.64 -16.34 15.05
CA PRO A 181 -16.87 -17.20 13.90
C PRO A 181 -16.54 -18.68 14.13
N ARG A 182 -17.24 -19.56 13.39
CA ARG A 182 -16.97 -21.01 13.40
C ARG A 182 -15.52 -21.28 12.97
N GLY A 183 -14.75 -21.90 13.87
CA GLY A 183 -13.35 -22.24 13.64
C GLY A 183 -12.31 -21.27 14.21
N ALA A 184 -12.71 -20.15 14.83
CA ALA A 184 -11.80 -19.16 15.43
C ALA A 184 -10.69 -19.79 16.32
N ASN A 185 -11.05 -20.75 17.17
CA ASN A 185 -10.11 -21.45 18.05
C ASN A 185 -8.92 -22.10 17.28
N LYS A 186 -9.15 -22.68 16.08
CA LYS A 186 -8.08 -23.25 15.25
C LYS A 186 -7.09 -22.19 14.75
N LEU A 187 -7.56 -20.97 14.48
CA LEU A 187 -6.74 -19.84 14.02
C LEU A 187 -6.06 -19.08 15.17
N LEU A 188 -6.63 -19.10 16.38
CA LEU A 188 -6.05 -18.48 17.57
C LEU A 188 -4.93 -19.32 18.21
N LYS A 189 -4.98 -20.66 18.11
CA LYS A 189 -4.00 -21.59 18.70
C LYS A 189 -2.52 -21.27 18.39
N PRO A 190 -2.11 -20.91 17.16
CA PRO A 190 -0.71 -20.59 16.83
C PRO A 190 -0.16 -19.41 17.64
N TYR A 191 -0.86 -18.27 17.69
CA TYR A 191 -0.42 -17.07 18.43
C TYR A 191 -0.26 -17.36 19.93
N ILE A 192 -1.16 -18.16 20.51
CA ILE A 192 -1.11 -18.58 21.92
C ILE A 192 0.09 -19.50 22.17
N ARG A 193 0.38 -20.46 21.28
CA ARG A 193 1.60 -21.29 21.34
C ARG A 193 2.87 -20.45 21.23
N GLN A 194 2.84 -19.38 20.44
CA GLN A 194 3.91 -18.39 20.31
C GLN A 194 3.98 -17.40 21.49
N LYS A 195 3.10 -17.54 22.51
CA LYS A 195 2.99 -16.67 23.70
C LYS A 195 2.71 -15.19 23.37
N MET A 196 2.09 -14.92 22.22
CA MET A 196 1.63 -13.58 21.86
C MET A 196 0.47 -13.12 22.75
N LYS A 197 0.30 -11.81 22.86
CA LYS A 197 -0.80 -11.17 23.59
C LYS A 197 -1.89 -10.74 22.60
N PHE A 198 -3.07 -10.39 23.12
CA PHE A 198 -4.17 -9.92 22.31
C PHE A 198 -4.54 -8.49 22.71
N PHE A 199 -4.28 -7.57 21.79
CA PHE A 199 -4.73 -6.19 21.87
C PHE A 199 -6.21 -6.15 21.47
N VAL A 200 -7.09 -5.78 22.41
CA VAL A 200 -8.53 -5.64 22.15
C VAL A 200 -8.91 -4.17 22.28
N ALA A 201 -9.37 -3.55 21.19
CA ALA A 201 -9.91 -2.19 21.21
C ALA A 201 -11.40 -2.21 20.88
N LYS A 202 -12.23 -1.90 21.87
CA LYS A 202 -13.68 -1.72 21.71
C LYS A 202 -13.97 -0.27 21.29
N VAL A 203 -14.90 -0.05 20.36
CA VAL A 203 -15.38 1.30 20.05
C VAL A 203 -16.33 1.78 21.16
N ASN A 204 -16.12 3.01 21.64
CA ASN A 204 -16.98 3.68 22.62
C ASN A 204 -17.85 4.72 21.90
N LEU A 205 -19.13 4.39 21.70
CA LEU A 205 -20.05 5.23 20.91
C LEU A 205 -20.28 6.60 21.48
N ALA A 206 -20.44 6.73 22.80
CA ALA A 206 -20.66 8.04 23.41
C ALA A 206 -19.50 8.99 23.10
N LYS A 207 -18.25 8.50 23.12
CA LYS A 207 -17.06 9.28 22.75
C LYS A 207 -16.98 9.53 21.24
N PHE A 208 -17.34 8.55 20.41
CA PHE A 208 -17.32 8.68 18.95
C PHE A 208 -18.32 9.73 18.46
N GLU A 209 -19.57 9.65 18.92
CA GLU A 209 -20.65 10.59 18.60
C GLU A 209 -20.36 12.00 19.15
N GLN A 210 -19.83 12.12 20.38
CA GLN A 210 -19.41 13.41 20.96
C GLN A 210 -18.24 14.08 20.22
N GLN A 211 -17.37 13.32 19.56
CA GLN A 211 -16.22 13.86 18.82
C GLN A 211 -16.55 14.26 17.37
N GLY A 212 -17.77 13.95 16.88
CA GLY A 212 -18.24 14.36 15.55
C GLY A 212 -17.43 13.80 14.37
N VAL A 213 -16.64 12.75 14.58
CA VAL A 213 -15.71 12.24 13.56
C VAL A 213 -16.45 11.34 12.57
N ALA A 214 -16.33 11.63 11.27
CA ALA A 214 -17.03 10.88 10.22
C ALA A 214 -16.52 9.42 10.02
N ARG A 215 -15.34 9.07 10.56
CA ARG A 215 -14.71 7.74 10.49
C ARG A 215 -13.88 7.47 11.73
N LEU A 216 -13.62 6.20 12.02
CA LEU A 216 -12.70 5.77 13.09
C LEU A 216 -11.25 6.20 12.76
N ARG A 217 -10.53 6.74 13.75
CA ARG A 217 -9.13 7.17 13.57
C ARG A 217 -8.15 6.00 13.68
N PRO A 218 -6.99 6.05 12.97
CA PRO A 218 -5.98 5.00 13.06
C PRO A 218 -5.45 4.78 14.49
N LEU A 219 -5.31 3.52 14.88
CA LEU A 219 -4.68 3.13 16.15
C LEU A 219 -3.19 2.88 15.92
N GLN A 220 -2.35 3.57 16.69
CA GLN A 220 -0.90 3.45 16.66
C GLN A 220 -0.40 2.78 17.94
N ILE A 221 0.42 1.74 17.81
CA ILE A 221 0.91 0.89 18.90
C ILE A 221 2.43 0.80 18.83
N ALA A 222 3.13 1.18 19.90
CA ALA A 222 4.57 1.02 20.03
C ALA A 222 4.93 -0.27 20.78
N TYR A 223 5.89 -1.04 20.28
CA TYR A 223 6.42 -2.23 20.97
C TYR A 223 7.86 -2.56 20.58
N GLU A 224 8.52 -3.36 21.43
CA GLU A 224 9.86 -3.90 21.18
C GLU A 224 9.78 -5.41 20.99
N SER A 225 10.23 -5.94 19.85
CA SER A 225 10.32 -7.38 19.61
C SER A 225 11.21 -7.73 18.41
N PRO A 226 11.97 -8.84 18.45
CA PRO A 226 12.61 -9.42 17.26
C PRO A 226 11.60 -10.02 16.26
N ARG A 227 10.32 -10.14 16.63
CA ARG A 227 9.26 -10.58 15.72
C ARG A 227 8.80 -9.45 14.80
N PHE A 228 9.42 -9.36 13.64
CA PHE A 228 8.97 -8.52 12.54
C PHE A 228 7.90 -9.25 11.72
N MET A 229 6.62 -9.06 12.08
CA MET A 229 5.49 -9.76 11.47
C MET A 229 4.19 -8.94 11.48
N LEU A 230 3.25 -9.30 10.60
CA LEU A 230 1.89 -8.70 10.54
C LEU A 230 0.82 -9.81 10.48
N PRO A 231 -0.06 -9.93 11.51
CA PRO A 231 -0.91 -11.10 11.70
C PRO A 231 -2.22 -11.12 10.88
N ILE A 232 -2.07 -11.22 9.56
CA ILE A 232 -3.17 -11.14 8.58
C ILE A 232 -4.24 -12.24 8.70
N ARG A 233 -3.92 -13.43 9.25
CA ARG A 233 -4.81 -14.60 9.11
C ARG A 233 -6.13 -14.49 9.86
N LEU A 234 -6.19 -13.62 10.87
CA LEU A 234 -7.43 -13.36 11.61
C LEU A 234 -8.41 -12.50 10.79
N GLY A 235 -7.95 -11.67 9.84
CA GLY A 235 -8.84 -10.91 8.94
C GLY A 235 -9.73 -11.83 8.11
N MET A 236 -9.15 -12.95 7.68
CA MET A 236 -9.82 -14.04 6.98
C MET A 236 -10.87 -14.81 7.81
N MET A 237 -11.12 -14.46 9.07
CA MET A 237 -12.20 -15.06 9.87
C MET A 237 -13.58 -14.55 9.50
N ASN A 238 -13.68 -13.28 9.08
CA ASN A 238 -14.94 -12.61 8.72
C ASN A 238 -15.07 -12.42 7.19
N ALA A 239 -14.05 -12.82 6.43
CA ALA A 239 -13.97 -12.63 5.00
C ALA A 239 -14.75 -13.72 4.22
N GLU A 240 -15.66 -13.29 3.34
CA GLU A 240 -16.36 -14.16 2.39
C GLU A 240 -15.57 -14.32 1.06
N GLN A 241 -14.60 -13.42 0.80
CA GLN A 241 -13.78 -13.36 -0.42
C GLN A 241 -12.29 -13.10 -0.09
N ALA A 242 -11.45 -12.92 -1.12
CA ALA A 242 -10.07 -12.47 -0.96
C ALA A 242 -10.00 -11.01 -0.43
N GLN A 243 -8.85 -10.64 0.13
CA GLN A 243 -8.67 -9.42 0.92
C GLN A 243 -7.46 -8.59 0.47
N ASP A 244 -7.59 -7.28 0.30
CA ASP A 244 -6.56 -6.36 -0.21
C ASP A 244 -5.97 -5.47 0.89
N LEU A 245 -4.71 -5.74 1.25
CA LEU A 245 -3.98 -5.03 2.29
C LEU A 245 -2.85 -4.20 1.68
N ILE A 246 -2.79 -2.90 2.03
CA ILE A 246 -1.61 -2.07 1.77
C ILE A 246 -0.77 -1.96 3.05
N VAL A 247 0.50 -2.34 2.95
CA VAL A 247 1.50 -2.23 4.02
C VAL A 247 2.58 -1.24 3.59
N TYR A 248 2.69 -0.13 4.32
CA TYR A 248 3.82 0.79 4.27
C TYR A 248 4.82 0.34 5.34
N ILE A 249 6.09 0.17 4.96
CA ILE A 249 7.16 -0.17 5.90
C ILE A 249 8.24 0.88 5.80
N LEU A 250 8.52 1.52 6.93
CA LEU A 250 9.50 2.59 7.10
C LEU A 250 10.69 2.02 7.88
N SER A 251 11.91 2.16 7.34
CA SER A 251 13.14 1.67 7.99
C SER A 251 14.32 2.65 7.85
N PRO A 252 15.36 2.56 8.69
CA PRO A 252 16.60 3.34 8.54
C PRO A 252 17.61 2.72 7.55
N GLU A 253 17.45 1.45 7.19
CA GLU A 253 18.48 0.62 6.55
C GLU A 253 18.28 0.46 5.03
N GLY A 254 17.04 0.29 4.59
CA GLY A 254 16.68 -0.04 3.20
C GLY A 254 15.29 -0.68 3.09
N GLN A 255 15.08 -1.49 2.04
CA GLN A 255 13.82 -2.22 1.88
C GLN A 255 13.55 -3.19 3.03
N ALA A 256 12.28 -3.33 3.38
CA ALA A 256 11.80 -4.51 4.11
C ALA A 256 11.18 -5.52 3.12
N GLU A 257 11.53 -6.79 3.27
CA GLU A 257 11.13 -7.88 2.37
C GLU A 257 10.34 -8.95 3.14
N ILE A 258 9.34 -9.57 2.51
CA ILE A 258 8.61 -10.71 3.10
C ILE A 258 9.42 -12.00 2.91
N THR A 259 9.54 -12.80 3.97
CA THR A 259 10.41 -13.98 4.01
C THR A 259 9.69 -15.31 3.79
N ASN A 260 8.37 -15.39 4.08
CA ASN A 260 7.57 -16.61 3.90
C ASN A 260 6.60 -16.58 2.70
N TYR A 261 6.57 -15.50 1.93
CA TYR A 261 5.87 -15.39 0.65
C TYR A 261 6.75 -14.66 -0.36
N ARG A 262 6.67 -15.04 -1.64
CA ARG A 262 7.43 -14.35 -2.70
C ARG A 262 6.90 -12.93 -2.87
N THR A 263 7.80 -11.96 -2.78
CA THR A 263 7.55 -10.57 -3.17
C THR A 263 7.83 -10.40 -4.67
N VAL A 264 6.92 -9.74 -5.41
CA VAL A 264 7.01 -9.52 -6.86
C VAL A 264 6.85 -8.03 -7.15
N LYS A 265 7.69 -7.43 -7.99
CA LYS A 265 7.50 -6.04 -8.44
C LYS A 265 6.27 -5.95 -9.32
N ILE A 266 5.35 -5.02 -9.04
CA ILE A 266 4.20 -4.75 -9.91
C ILE A 266 4.69 -4.39 -11.34
N PRO A 267 3.99 -4.75 -12.43
CA PRO A 267 4.34 -4.29 -13.77
C PRO A 267 4.50 -2.76 -13.80
N SER A 268 5.59 -2.27 -14.41
CA SER A 268 6.02 -0.87 -14.34
C SER A 268 6.90 -0.50 -15.55
N ASN A 269 7.26 0.78 -15.71
CA ASN A 269 8.01 1.37 -16.82
C ASN A 269 7.43 1.06 -18.22
N THR A 270 6.13 0.75 -18.28
CA THR A 270 5.45 0.34 -19.52
C THR A 270 4.75 1.54 -20.15
N GLN A 271 4.92 1.74 -21.46
CA GLN A 271 4.21 2.78 -22.21
C GLN A 271 2.76 2.37 -22.45
N VAL A 272 1.81 3.26 -22.15
CA VAL A 272 0.36 3.04 -22.27
C VAL A 272 -0.31 4.22 -22.97
N PRO A 273 -1.47 4.01 -23.64
CA PRO A 273 -2.19 5.07 -24.34
C PRO A 273 -2.59 6.23 -23.45
N THR A 274 -2.57 7.45 -24.00
CA THR A 274 -2.90 8.69 -23.26
C THR A 274 -4.32 8.74 -22.69
N PHE A 275 -5.27 7.98 -23.23
CA PHE A 275 -6.64 7.90 -22.67
C PHE A 275 -6.69 7.18 -21.30
N VAL A 276 -5.66 6.40 -20.94
CA VAL A 276 -5.57 5.75 -19.61
C VAL A 276 -5.59 6.78 -18.48
N LYS A 277 -5.28 8.06 -18.74
CA LYS A 277 -5.43 9.16 -17.78
C LYS A 277 -6.84 9.32 -17.20
N SER A 278 -7.89 9.11 -17.99
CA SER A 278 -9.29 9.16 -17.52
C SER A 278 -9.82 7.81 -17.02
N GLU A 279 -9.09 6.71 -17.27
CA GLU A 279 -9.52 5.33 -16.96
C GLU A 279 -8.55 4.64 -15.99
N PHE A 280 -7.73 5.41 -15.26
CA PHE A 280 -6.58 4.88 -14.51
C PHE A 280 -6.97 3.87 -13.43
N ASN A 281 -8.09 4.10 -12.75
CA ASN A 281 -8.59 3.19 -11.70
C ASN A 281 -8.96 1.82 -12.30
N ASP A 282 -9.68 1.80 -13.42
CA ASP A 282 -10.13 0.58 -14.09
C ASP A 282 -8.94 -0.15 -14.72
N PHE A 283 -8.03 0.59 -15.35
CA PHE A 283 -6.74 0.09 -15.83
C PHE A 283 -5.96 -0.59 -14.70
N TYR A 284 -5.81 0.08 -13.54
CA TYR A 284 -5.01 -0.44 -12.44
C TYR A 284 -5.65 -1.69 -11.82
N GLN A 285 -6.97 -1.69 -11.62
CA GLN A 285 -7.70 -2.86 -11.12
C GLN A 285 -7.61 -4.07 -12.06
N ALA A 286 -7.74 -3.85 -13.38
CA ALA A 286 -7.59 -4.91 -14.39
C ALA A 286 -6.15 -5.42 -14.47
N MET A 287 -5.16 -4.52 -14.45
CA MET A 287 -3.74 -4.86 -14.49
C MET A 287 -3.30 -5.62 -13.25
N PHE A 288 -3.70 -5.16 -12.06
CA PHE A 288 -3.39 -5.82 -10.80
C PHE A 288 -4.04 -7.22 -10.74
N SER A 289 -5.28 -7.37 -11.20
CA SER A 289 -5.97 -8.67 -11.22
C SER A 289 -5.33 -9.64 -12.22
N THR A 290 -4.91 -9.15 -13.39
CA THR A 290 -4.15 -9.94 -14.39
C THR A 290 -2.80 -10.39 -13.84
N ALA A 291 -2.08 -9.51 -13.14
CA ALA A 291 -0.82 -9.85 -12.47
C ALA A 291 -1.04 -10.86 -11.33
N TYR A 292 -2.04 -10.65 -10.47
CA TYR A 292 -2.37 -11.51 -9.34
C TYR A 292 -2.71 -12.95 -9.76
N ASP A 293 -3.48 -13.10 -10.85
CA ASP A 293 -3.83 -14.40 -11.41
C ASP A 293 -2.62 -15.09 -12.03
N LYS A 294 -1.82 -14.37 -12.82
CA LYS A 294 -0.56 -14.87 -13.40
C LYS A 294 0.43 -15.34 -12.33
N GLU A 295 0.53 -14.62 -11.22
CA GLU A 295 1.41 -14.96 -10.09
C GLU A 295 0.74 -15.93 -9.09
N ASN A 296 -0.20 -16.76 -9.55
CA ASN A 296 -0.85 -17.86 -8.81
C ASN A 296 -1.59 -17.46 -7.53
N ARG A 297 -1.95 -16.19 -7.37
CA ARG A 297 -2.72 -15.65 -6.24
C ARG A 297 -2.07 -15.84 -4.85
N ASN A 298 -0.74 -16.01 -4.77
CA ASN A 298 0.00 -16.27 -3.52
C ASN A 298 1.30 -15.44 -3.38
N VAL A 299 1.27 -14.18 -3.81
CA VAL A 299 2.41 -13.24 -3.75
C VAL A 299 2.02 -11.93 -3.10
N ALA A 300 3.02 -11.22 -2.56
CA ALA A 300 2.91 -9.80 -2.25
C ALA A 300 3.45 -8.98 -3.43
N PHE A 301 2.73 -7.94 -3.86
CA PHE A 301 3.22 -7.02 -4.86
C PHE A 301 3.96 -5.85 -4.22
N MET A 302 5.21 -5.63 -4.58
CA MET A 302 5.90 -4.38 -4.26
C MET A 302 5.48 -3.32 -5.27
N GLU A 303 4.90 -2.24 -4.77
CA GLU A 303 4.44 -1.09 -5.55
C GLU A 303 5.41 0.10 -5.46
N TYR A 304 6.17 0.22 -4.36
CA TYR A 304 7.15 1.29 -4.14
C TYR A 304 8.30 0.83 -3.25
N ALA A 305 9.50 1.35 -3.50
CA ALA A 305 10.69 1.21 -2.66
C ALA A 305 11.60 2.42 -2.91
N TRP A 306 11.69 3.36 -1.97
CA TRP A 306 12.55 4.55 -2.13
C TRP A 306 12.94 5.19 -0.79
N ASP A 307 14.09 5.87 -0.74
CA ASP A 307 14.44 6.79 0.34
C ASP A 307 13.55 8.05 0.29
N MET A 308 12.84 8.36 1.37
CA MET A 308 11.86 9.46 1.40
C MET A 308 12.47 10.87 1.32
N ALA A 309 13.81 11.01 1.31
CA ALA A 309 14.48 12.29 1.12
C ALA A 309 14.45 12.81 -0.34
N GLY A 310 13.75 12.13 -1.25
CA GLY A 310 13.45 12.57 -2.63
C GLY A 310 12.59 11.58 -3.42
N CYS A 311 12.22 11.95 -4.65
CA CYS A 311 11.52 11.09 -5.61
C CYS A 311 11.72 11.63 -7.03
N ASP A 312 11.65 10.75 -8.05
CA ASP A 312 11.63 11.17 -9.46
C ASP A 312 10.89 10.16 -10.37
N PRO A 313 9.77 10.53 -11.03
CA PRO A 313 8.93 11.68 -10.72
C PRO A 313 8.10 11.42 -9.45
N CYS A 314 7.84 12.47 -8.67
CA CYS A 314 7.01 12.40 -7.48
C CYS A 314 5.50 12.27 -7.84
N ALA A 315 4.74 11.48 -7.08
CA ALA A 315 3.28 11.46 -7.15
C ALA A 315 2.62 12.52 -6.24
N ALA A 316 3.29 12.84 -5.14
CA ALA A 316 2.99 13.93 -4.22
C ALA A 316 4.30 14.39 -3.57
N ASP A 317 4.30 15.56 -2.93
CA ASP A 317 5.48 16.06 -2.21
C ASP A 317 5.94 15.09 -1.11
N PRO A 318 7.27 14.91 -0.92
CA PRO A 318 7.84 14.16 0.20
C PRO A 318 7.22 14.54 1.55
N LEU A 319 7.12 13.57 2.46
CA LEU A 319 6.58 13.83 3.79
C LEU A 319 7.53 14.74 4.58
N SER A 320 6.96 15.70 5.31
CA SER A 320 7.72 16.54 6.23
C SER A 320 8.34 15.69 7.35
N ARG A 321 9.33 16.24 8.05
CA ARG A 321 9.94 15.59 9.22
C ARG A 321 8.89 15.23 10.28
N ASP A 322 7.88 16.08 10.47
CA ASP A 322 6.83 15.87 11.46
C ASP A 322 5.73 14.93 10.95
N GLU A 323 5.40 14.95 9.65
CA GLU A 323 4.54 13.92 9.03
C GLU A 323 5.18 12.51 9.16
N MET A 324 6.50 12.40 9.01
CA MET A 324 7.22 11.14 9.26
C MET A 324 7.26 10.77 10.75
N LYS A 325 7.39 11.73 11.68
CA LYS A 325 7.24 11.44 13.13
C LYS A 325 5.84 10.90 13.44
N GLN A 326 4.79 11.51 12.90
CA GLN A 326 3.40 11.05 13.06
C GLN A 326 3.19 9.65 12.45
N ALA A 327 3.89 9.31 11.35
CA ALA A 327 3.95 7.97 10.78
C ALA A 327 4.72 6.93 11.64
N GLY A 328 5.27 7.34 12.78
CA GLY A 328 5.97 6.46 13.73
C GLY A 328 7.49 6.42 13.58
N VAL A 329 8.11 7.30 12.78
CA VAL A 329 9.56 7.30 12.52
C VAL A 329 10.33 7.91 13.71
N PHE A 330 10.55 7.10 14.74
CA PHE A 330 11.17 7.49 16.02
C PHE A 330 12.71 7.66 15.98
N TRP A 331 13.36 7.50 14.83
CA TRP A 331 14.81 7.64 14.66
C TRP A 331 15.26 8.95 14.00
N LEU A 332 14.33 9.85 13.67
CA LEU A 332 14.63 11.14 13.03
C LEU A 332 15.46 12.10 13.92
N ASP A 333 15.45 11.91 15.23
CA ASP A 333 16.23 12.70 16.21
C ASP A 333 17.44 11.94 16.76
N GLN A 334 17.73 10.72 16.29
CA GLN A 334 18.88 9.94 16.77
C GLN A 334 20.16 10.42 16.06
N PRO A 335 21.25 10.73 16.80
CA PRO A 335 22.56 10.94 16.19
C PRO A 335 22.99 9.66 15.49
N GLN A 336 23.16 9.73 14.17
CA GLN A 336 23.63 8.59 13.38
C GLN A 336 25.14 8.47 13.54
N ASP A 337 25.64 7.26 13.81
CA ASP A 337 27.07 7.02 14.06
C ASP A 337 27.93 7.56 12.91
N GLN A 338 28.81 8.51 13.24
CA GLN A 338 29.70 9.15 12.28
C GLN A 338 30.91 8.25 12.01
N ASP A 339 30.76 7.29 11.10
CA ASP A 339 31.92 6.63 10.52
C ASP A 339 32.79 7.67 9.79
N GLY A 340 34.04 7.80 10.22
CA GLY A 340 34.69 9.11 10.46
C GLY A 340 35.11 9.92 9.23
N LEU A 341 34.72 9.52 8.02
CA LEU A 341 35.19 10.10 6.75
C LEU A 341 34.11 10.90 6.00
N SER A 342 32.82 10.77 6.33
CA SER A 342 31.73 11.35 5.53
C SER A 342 31.27 12.74 5.99
N ARG A 343 31.84 13.80 5.39
CA ARG A 343 31.48 15.20 5.68
C ARG A 343 30.14 15.69 5.07
N ARG A 344 29.14 14.81 4.97
CA ARG A 344 27.77 15.16 4.55
C ARG A 344 26.84 15.10 5.77
N PRO A 345 25.91 16.05 5.96
CA PRO A 345 24.95 15.97 7.06
C PRO A 345 24.12 14.70 6.90
N ALA A 346 24.16 13.84 7.92
CA ALA A 346 23.42 12.59 7.95
C ALA A 346 21.92 12.89 8.03
N ARG A 347 21.27 13.04 6.87
CA ARG A 347 19.81 12.95 6.77
C ARG A 347 19.42 11.59 7.33
N SER A 348 18.74 11.58 8.48
CA SER A 348 18.21 10.36 9.10
C SER A 348 17.33 9.64 8.08
N ARG A 349 17.88 8.59 7.44
CA ARG A 349 17.22 7.98 6.29
C ARG A 349 15.93 7.30 6.72
N VAL A 350 14.93 7.43 5.86
CA VAL A 350 13.65 6.75 5.98
C VAL A 350 13.39 6.11 4.64
N PHE A 351 13.67 4.82 4.55
CA PHE A 351 13.36 4.04 3.36
C PHE A 351 11.94 3.51 3.48
N LEU A 352 11.10 3.78 2.48
CA LEU A 352 9.71 3.35 2.41
C LEU A 352 9.56 2.21 1.39
N THR A 353 9.19 1.02 1.86
CA THR A 353 8.63 -0.05 1.02
C THR A 353 7.10 -0.02 1.10
N ARG A 354 6.42 -0.03 -0.05
CA ARG A 354 4.97 -0.24 -0.17
C ARG A 354 4.69 -1.63 -0.74
N LEU A 355 3.97 -2.44 0.02
CA LEU A 355 3.53 -3.78 -0.37
C LEU A 355 2.00 -3.83 -0.44
N HIS A 356 1.46 -4.40 -1.52
CA HIS A 356 0.05 -4.68 -1.71
C HIS A 356 -0.15 -6.20 -1.74
N VAL A 357 -0.94 -6.71 -0.80
CA VAL A 357 -1.16 -8.14 -0.61
C VAL A 357 -2.64 -8.45 -0.77
N ARG A 358 -3.00 -9.12 -1.88
CA ARG A 358 -4.33 -9.70 -2.07
C ARG A 358 -4.37 -11.12 -1.51
N TYR A 359 -4.76 -11.28 -0.25
CA TYR A 359 -4.68 -12.55 0.48
C TYR A 359 -6.01 -13.30 0.55
N ALA A 360 -5.94 -14.63 0.51
CA ALA A 360 -7.06 -15.53 0.68
C ALA A 360 -6.66 -16.69 1.59
N ARG A 361 -7.57 -17.21 2.40
CA ARG A 361 -7.28 -18.18 3.48
C ARG A 361 -6.61 -19.49 3.01
N ASN A 362 -6.85 -19.87 1.75
CA ASN A 362 -6.27 -21.04 1.09
C ASN A 362 -4.95 -20.75 0.34
N LYS A 363 -4.55 -19.48 0.22
CA LYS A 363 -3.33 -19.01 -0.44
C LYS A 363 -2.31 -18.42 0.53
N PHE A 364 -2.80 -17.86 1.64
CA PHE A 364 -2.01 -17.30 2.73
C PHE A 364 -2.36 -18.02 4.06
N PRO A 365 -1.83 -19.23 4.28
CA PRO A 365 -2.09 -20.03 5.48
C PRO A 365 -1.35 -19.52 6.73
N GLU A 366 -0.35 -18.64 6.53
CA GLU A 366 0.53 -18.04 7.55
C GLU A 366 0.43 -16.51 7.56
N ASP A 367 0.92 -15.90 8.65
CA ASP A 367 1.02 -14.46 8.81
C ASP A 367 2.22 -13.92 8.01
N LEU A 368 2.24 -12.64 7.65
CA LEU A 368 3.37 -12.08 6.91
C LEU A 368 4.57 -11.95 7.86
N MET A 369 5.68 -12.59 7.51
CA MET A 369 6.98 -12.45 8.20
C MET A 369 7.89 -11.55 7.36
N PHE A 370 8.59 -10.61 7.99
CA PHE A 370 9.46 -9.65 7.30
C PHE A 370 10.90 -9.70 7.81
N GLN A 371 11.81 -9.18 6.99
CA GLN A 371 13.19 -8.85 7.36
C GLN A 371 13.50 -7.41 6.93
N SER A 372 14.29 -6.68 7.73
CA SER A 372 15.00 -5.49 7.24
C SER A 372 16.12 -5.92 6.31
N THR A 373 16.45 -5.10 5.31
CA THR A 373 17.59 -5.35 4.42
C THR A 373 18.34 -4.06 4.12
N ASN A 374 19.62 -4.18 3.77
CA ASN A 374 20.44 -3.08 3.25
C ASN A 374 20.15 -2.81 1.75
N ASN A 375 19.06 -3.36 1.20
CA ASN A 375 18.67 -3.22 -0.20
C ASN A 375 18.08 -1.82 -0.45
N GLN A 376 18.93 -0.88 -0.87
CA GLN A 376 18.54 0.51 -1.18
C GLN A 376 18.16 0.71 -2.66
N ALA A 377 17.95 -0.37 -3.44
CA ALA A 377 17.56 -0.25 -4.85
C ALA A 377 16.18 0.39 -5.00
N PHE A 378 16.06 1.43 -5.83
CA PHE A 378 14.79 2.14 -6.00
C PHE A 378 13.81 1.39 -6.90
N PHE A 379 12.52 1.50 -6.59
CA PHE A 379 11.42 1.01 -7.41
C PHE A 379 10.16 1.85 -7.22
N GLN A 380 9.39 2.00 -8.29
CA GLN A 380 8.04 2.58 -8.27
C GLN A 380 7.19 1.91 -9.35
N GLY A 381 5.92 1.66 -9.06
CA GLY A 381 4.90 1.37 -10.06
C GLY A 381 4.63 2.64 -10.88
N ARG A 382 5.11 2.70 -12.12
CA ARG A 382 4.82 3.83 -13.02
C ARG A 382 4.49 3.36 -14.43
N TYR A 383 3.51 4.01 -15.04
CA TYR A 383 3.10 3.77 -16.42
C TYR A 383 3.22 5.07 -17.21
N VAL A 384 3.73 4.98 -18.43
CA VAL A 384 4.27 6.13 -19.17
C VAL A 384 3.33 6.49 -20.31
N MET A 385 2.86 7.73 -20.33
CA MET A 385 2.03 8.28 -21.41
C MET A 385 2.85 9.31 -22.18
N ASN A 386 3.07 9.06 -23.47
CA ASN A 386 3.80 9.96 -24.35
C ASN A 386 2.81 10.74 -25.23
N HIS A 387 2.60 12.01 -24.91
CA HIS A 387 1.74 12.90 -25.70
C HIS A 387 2.42 13.25 -27.03
N PRO A 388 1.77 13.02 -28.18
CA PRO A 388 2.30 13.42 -29.47
C PRO A 388 2.42 14.94 -29.59
N PHE A 389 3.43 15.40 -30.32
CA PHE A 389 3.58 16.81 -30.64
C PHE A 389 2.41 17.28 -31.51
N LYS A 390 1.76 18.39 -31.11
CA LYS A 390 0.54 18.91 -31.77
C LYS A 390 0.80 20.15 -32.64
N GLY A 391 2.06 20.59 -32.77
CA GLY A 391 2.44 21.76 -33.56
C GLY A 391 2.58 21.48 -35.07
N LYS A 392 2.92 22.52 -35.83
CA LYS A 392 3.07 22.46 -37.30
C LYS A 392 4.40 21.82 -37.70
N MET A 393 4.40 20.54 -38.06
CA MET A 393 5.60 19.81 -38.46
C MET A 393 5.99 20.05 -39.94
N GLN A 394 6.66 21.17 -40.25
CA GLN A 394 7.01 21.56 -41.63
C GLN A 394 8.47 21.22 -42.03
N CYS A 395 8.95 20.03 -41.69
CA CYS A 395 10.32 19.57 -41.95
C CYS A 395 10.36 18.13 -42.51
N ALA A 396 11.51 17.69 -43.04
CA ALA A 396 11.67 16.33 -43.57
C ALA A 396 11.50 15.25 -42.48
N GLN A 397 11.98 15.55 -41.27
CA GLN A 397 11.93 14.72 -40.06
C GLN A 397 10.48 14.38 -39.65
N ALA A 398 9.51 15.26 -39.97
CA ALA A 398 8.09 15.06 -39.69
C ALA A 398 7.55 13.74 -40.24
N LYS A 399 8.00 13.31 -41.43
CA LYS A 399 7.57 12.05 -42.06
C LYS A 399 8.05 10.83 -41.26
N THR A 400 9.28 10.89 -40.76
CA THR A 400 9.87 9.84 -39.90
C THR A 400 9.18 9.82 -38.53
N TYR A 401 8.94 10.99 -37.93
CA TYR A 401 8.18 11.11 -36.68
C TYR A 401 6.78 10.48 -36.81
N LYS A 402 5.98 10.87 -37.82
CA LYS A 402 4.63 10.33 -38.04
C LYS A 402 4.62 8.82 -38.26
N ARG A 403 5.58 8.25 -38.99
CA ARG A 403 5.73 6.79 -39.15
C ARG A 403 6.09 6.06 -37.85
N ASN A 404 6.93 6.67 -37.00
CA ASN A 404 7.27 6.10 -35.71
C ASN A 404 6.12 6.22 -34.70
N LEU A 405 5.32 7.27 -34.79
CA LEU A 405 4.14 7.50 -33.94
C LEU A 405 3.06 6.41 -34.14
N VAL A 406 2.79 5.99 -35.39
CA VAL A 406 1.91 4.84 -35.68
C VAL A 406 2.42 3.56 -34.99
N LYS A 407 3.73 3.28 -35.08
CA LYS A 407 4.34 2.11 -34.42
C LYS A 407 4.25 2.21 -32.89
N ARG A 408 4.43 3.41 -32.33
CA ARG A 408 4.32 3.65 -30.88
C ARG A 408 2.89 3.37 -30.42
N PHE A 409 1.88 3.84 -31.15
CA PHE A 409 0.47 3.67 -30.77
C PHE A 409 0.05 2.19 -30.78
N ASP A 410 0.41 1.41 -31.80
CA ASP A 410 0.16 -0.04 -31.81
C ASP A 410 0.90 -0.77 -30.67
N GLN A 411 2.12 -0.33 -30.31
CA GLN A 411 2.85 -0.89 -29.17
C GLN A 411 2.23 -0.49 -27.82
N GLU A 412 1.79 0.76 -27.64
CA GLU A 412 1.02 1.23 -26.48
C GLU A 412 -0.27 0.42 -26.32
N ALA A 413 -0.98 0.14 -27.42
CA ALA A 413 -2.19 -0.69 -27.41
C ALA A 413 -1.91 -2.14 -27.01
N ARG A 414 -0.89 -2.77 -27.60
CA ARG A 414 -0.43 -4.13 -27.23
C ARG A 414 0.03 -4.20 -25.77
N ASN A 415 0.70 -3.16 -25.27
CA ASN A 415 1.12 -3.07 -23.88
C ASN A 415 -0.10 -3.03 -22.95
N LEU A 416 -1.07 -2.17 -23.22
CA LEU A 416 -2.28 -2.04 -22.40
C LEU A 416 -3.08 -3.36 -22.40
N ALA A 417 -3.31 -3.97 -23.57
CA ALA A 417 -3.98 -5.26 -23.69
C ALA A 417 -3.25 -6.37 -22.90
N LYS A 418 -1.92 -6.46 -23.03
CA LYS A 418 -1.08 -7.43 -22.30
C LYS A 418 -1.07 -7.20 -20.79
N LEU A 419 -1.19 -5.96 -20.33
CA LEU A 419 -1.27 -5.63 -18.90
C LEU A 419 -2.63 -6.00 -18.30
N THR A 420 -3.73 -5.76 -19.01
CA THR A 420 -5.10 -5.74 -18.46
C THR A 420 -5.99 -6.92 -18.87
N GLY A 421 -5.61 -7.66 -19.92
CA GLY A 421 -6.48 -8.63 -20.58
C GLY A 421 -7.59 -8.01 -21.45
N TRP A 422 -7.62 -6.69 -21.63
CA TRP A 422 -8.63 -6.00 -22.46
C TRP A 422 -8.44 -6.27 -23.96
N ASP A 423 -9.55 -6.22 -24.70
CA ASP A 423 -9.57 -6.32 -26.17
C ASP A 423 -8.72 -5.20 -26.82
N ILE A 424 -7.75 -5.61 -27.63
CA ILE A 424 -6.85 -4.72 -28.36
C ILE A 424 -7.59 -3.82 -29.36
N GLN A 425 -8.67 -4.30 -30.00
CA GLN A 425 -9.41 -3.49 -30.96
C GLN A 425 -10.22 -2.39 -30.24
N SER A 426 -10.76 -2.68 -29.06
CA SER A 426 -11.40 -1.69 -28.19
C SER A 426 -10.42 -0.65 -27.66
N ILE A 427 -9.16 -1.04 -27.41
CA ILE A 427 -8.09 -0.11 -27.05
C ILE A 427 -7.72 0.80 -28.24
N ARG A 428 -7.48 0.24 -29.43
CA ARG A 428 -7.18 1.01 -30.64
C ARG A 428 -8.27 2.03 -30.95
N ARG A 429 -9.55 1.64 -30.85
CA ARG A 429 -10.71 2.55 -31.02
C ARG A 429 -10.75 3.73 -30.05
N LYS A 430 -10.10 3.65 -28.88
CA LYS A 430 -9.97 4.75 -27.91
C LYS A 430 -8.74 5.63 -28.12
N GLN A 431 -7.78 5.24 -28.96
CA GLN A 431 -6.59 6.06 -29.23
C GLN A 431 -6.93 7.30 -30.08
N PRO A 432 -6.26 8.45 -29.86
CA PRO A 432 -6.53 9.65 -30.64
C PRO A 432 -6.07 9.48 -32.09
N LYS A 433 -6.93 9.87 -33.05
CA LYS A 433 -6.63 9.73 -34.48
C LYS A 433 -5.38 10.53 -34.86
N LEU A 434 -4.44 9.87 -35.51
CA LEU A 434 -3.16 10.48 -35.92
C LEU A 434 -3.31 11.32 -37.19
N ASP A 435 -2.78 12.54 -37.17
CA ASP A 435 -2.60 13.32 -38.39
C ASP A 435 -1.46 12.74 -39.24
N LEU A 436 -1.82 11.90 -40.22
CA LEU A 436 -0.88 11.33 -41.18
C LEU A 436 -0.73 12.18 -42.47
N SER A 437 -1.15 13.45 -42.47
CA SER A 437 -0.87 14.39 -43.56
C SER A 437 0.63 14.49 -43.87
N GLY A 438 0.97 14.67 -45.14
CA GLY A 438 2.36 14.66 -45.63
C GLY A 438 2.98 13.27 -45.84
N LEU A 439 2.31 12.18 -45.42
CA LEU A 439 2.64 10.81 -45.85
C LEU A 439 1.92 10.44 -47.16
N PRO A 440 2.52 9.56 -48.00
CA PRO A 440 1.88 9.04 -49.20
C PRO A 440 0.51 8.42 -48.95
N TRP A 441 -0.36 8.42 -49.97
CA TRP A 441 -1.74 7.92 -49.81
C TRP A 441 -1.78 6.42 -49.49
N TRP A 442 -0.86 5.62 -50.04
CA TRP A 442 -0.78 4.18 -49.76
C TRP A 442 -0.35 3.89 -48.31
N GLU A 443 0.60 4.66 -47.74
CA GLU A 443 0.95 4.54 -46.32
C GLU A 443 -0.23 4.88 -45.41
N ARG A 444 -1.04 5.88 -45.78
CA ARG A 444 -2.28 6.19 -45.05
C ARG A 444 -3.31 5.07 -45.16
N PHE A 445 -3.49 4.46 -46.34
CA PHE A 445 -4.39 3.33 -46.56
C PHE A 445 -3.97 2.08 -45.75
N TRP A 446 -2.71 1.65 -45.85
CA TRP A 446 -2.23 0.44 -45.16
C TRP A 446 -2.22 0.56 -43.62
N ASN A 447 -2.18 1.78 -43.08
CA ASN A 447 -2.35 2.00 -41.64
C ASN A 447 -3.81 1.87 -41.21
N LEU A 448 -4.79 2.29 -42.02
CA LEU A 448 -6.22 2.11 -41.72
C LEU A 448 -6.61 0.63 -41.72
N VAL A 449 -6.21 -0.12 -42.76
CA VAL A 449 -6.48 -1.57 -42.89
C VAL A 449 -5.84 -2.41 -41.77
N ARG A 450 -4.92 -1.84 -40.99
CA ARG A 450 -4.28 -2.50 -39.83
C ARG A 450 -5.05 -2.41 -38.52
N ASP A 451 -6.04 -1.54 -38.43
CA ASP A 451 -6.91 -1.42 -37.25
C ASP A 451 -8.16 -2.31 -37.34
N ASP A 452 -8.47 -2.83 -38.55
CA ASP A 452 -9.58 -3.77 -38.82
C ASP A 452 -9.17 -5.25 -38.67
N ALA A 453 -7.93 -5.54 -38.25
CA ALA A 453 -7.34 -6.88 -38.10
C ALA A 453 -6.58 -7.06 -36.77
#